data_AF-A0A6V7W4R5-F1
#
_entry.id   AF-A0A6V7W4R5-F1
#
_cell.length_a   1.000
_cell.length_b   1.000
_cell.length_c   1.000
_cell.angle_alpha   90.00
_cell.angle_beta   90.00
_cell.angle_gamma   90.00
#
_symmetry.space_group_name_H-M   'P 1'
#
loop_
_entity.id
_entity.type
_entity.pdbx_description
1 polymer ?
#
loop_
_entity_poly.entity_id
_entity_poly.type
_entity_poly.pdbx_seq_one_letter_code
_entity_poly.pdbx_strand_id
1 'polypeptide(L)'
;MEYILWNRKEFDIIYNCTGINVDDIPIEKRRYPIAAIICILLGFIYYPIYFPCLYSFWKNRNKNPCYKLLIYLSILDIGILWLPTFATGIFSLSGVVYCTSPISTYVAGCFCSCKFISGRQLS
;
A
#
# COMPACT_ATOMS: atom_id res chain seq x y z
N MET A 1 -12.31 4.07 4.50
CA MET A 1 -13.06 4.84 3.48
C MET A 1 -14.26 5.61 4.04
N GLU A 2 -14.92 5.16 5.11
CA GLU A 2 -16.16 5.79 5.61
C GLU A 2 -15.97 7.21 6.15
N TYR A 3 -14.81 7.54 6.72
CA TYR A 3 -14.54 8.88 7.29
C TYR A 3 -14.55 10.00 6.25
N ILE A 4 -14.02 9.79 5.04
CA ILE A 4 -14.01 10.82 3.98
C ILE A 4 -15.39 11.01 3.33
N LEU A 5 -16.15 9.92 3.22
CA LEU A 5 -17.44 9.90 2.52
C LEU A 5 -18.59 10.38 3.43
N TRP A 6 -18.57 10.06 4.72
CA TRP A 6 -19.68 10.34 5.63
C TRP A 6 -19.41 11.48 6.62
N ASN A 7 -18.15 11.72 7.02
CA ASN A 7 -17.84 12.68 8.08
C ASN A 7 -16.61 13.56 7.78
N ARG A 8 -16.69 14.30 6.67
CA ARG A 8 -15.62 15.18 6.19
C ARG A 8 -15.19 16.23 7.21
N LYS A 9 -16.12 16.76 8.02
CA LYS A 9 -15.83 17.80 9.03
C LYS A 9 -14.89 17.29 10.11
N GLU A 10 -15.11 16.08 10.62
CA GLU A 10 -14.24 15.49 11.64
C GLU A 10 -12.88 15.10 11.08
N PHE A 11 -12.85 14.63 9.82
CA PHE A 11 -11.62 14.34 9.10
C PHE A 11 -10.74 15.59 8.93
N ASP A 12 -11.33 16.71 8.52
CA ASP A 12 -10.59 17.97 8.32
C ASP A 12 -10.03 18.53 9.64
N ILE A 13 -10.65 18.22 10.79
CA ILE A 13 -10.15 18.63 12.11
C ILE A 13 -8.91 17.81 12.52
N ILE A 14 -8.95 16.48 12.31
CA ILE A 14 -7.88 15.56 12.73
C ILE A 14 -6.67 15.60 11.77
N TYR A 15 -6.93 15.85 10.48
CA TYR A 15 -5.92 15.84 9.42
C TYR A 15 -5.63 17.23 8.86
N ASN A 16 -5.84 18.29 9.64
CA ASN A 16 -5.58 19.65 9.22
C ASN A 16 -4.08 19.91 8.98
N CYS A 17 -3.72 20.32 7.75
CA CYS A 17 -2.35 20.66 7.37
C CYS A 17 -2.07 22.17 7.37
N THR A 18 -3.01 23.05 7.78
CA THR A 18 -2.84 24.52 7.70
C THR A 18 -1.70 25.09 8.54
N GLY A 19 -1.19 24.33 9.52
CA GLY A 19 -0.09 24.76 10.39
C GLY A 19 1.28 24.16 10.03
N ILE A 20 1.37 23.31 9.01
CA ILE A 20 2.61 22.61 8.65
C ILE A 20 2.97 22.98 7.21
N ASN A 21 4.00 23.82 7.04
CA ASN A 21 4.55 24.06 5.72
C ASN A 21 5.38 22.84 5.32
N VAL A 22 4.95 22.17 4.25
CA VAL A 22 5.59 20.95 3.80
C VAL A 22 6.99 21.25 3.26
N ASP A 23 7.24 22.45 2.76
CA ASP A 23 8.54 22.79 2.17
C ASP A 23 9.63 23.12 3.22
N ASP A 24 9.24 23.39 4.47
CA ASP A 24 10.16 23.76 5.55
C ASP A 24 10.87 22.55 6.20
N ILE A 25 10.34 21.34 6.03
CA ILE A 25 10.94 20.14 6.63
C ILE A 25 11.88 19.48 5.61
N PRO A 26 13.17 19.28 5.93
CA PRO A 26 14.13 18.71 5.01
C PRO A 26 13.73 17.29 4.59
N ILE A 27 13.85 17.03 3.28
CA ILE A 27 13.47 15.77 2.61
C ILE A 27 14.19 14.57 3.26
N GLU A 28 15.42 14.76 3.73
CA GLU A 28 16.24 13.77 4.45
C GLU A 28 15.51 13.16 5.66
N LYS A 29 14.74 13.98 6.40
CA LYS A 29 14.03 13.55 7.63
C LYS A 29 12.71 12.83 7.33
N ARG A 30 12.21 12.95 6.10
CA ARG A 30 10.92 12.38 5.64
C ARG A 30 11.07 11.11 4.84
N ARG A 31 12.25 10.88 4.27
CA ARG A 31 12.53 9.70 3.47
C ARG A 31 12.93 8.55 4.39
N TYR A 32 12.23 7.43 4.27
CA TYR A 32 12.63 6.16 4.88
C TYR A 32 13.12 5.21 3.78
N PRO A 33 14.31 5.45 3.21
CA PRO A 33 14.76 4.74 2.01
C PRO A 33 14.94 3.25 2.27
N ILE A 34 15.36 2.87 3.49
CA ILE A 34 15.58 1.47 3.87
C ILE A 34 14.26 0.68 3.83
N ALA A 35 13.20 1.22 4.43
CA ALA A 35 11.88 0.57 4.41
C ALA A 35 11.34 0.45 2.97
N ALA A 36 11.49 1.50 2.17
CA ALA A 36 11.08 1.50 0.77
C ALA A 36 11.81 0.42 -0.05
N ILE A 37 13.13 0.32 0.13
CA ILE A 37 13.97 -0.68 -0.55
C ILE A 37 13.54 -2.09 -0.15
N ILE A 38 13.31 -2.36 1.15
CA ILE A 38 12.84 -3.67 1.62
C ILE A 38 11.50 -4.04 1.00
N CYS A 39 10.53 -3.11 0.95
CA CYS A 39 9.23 -3.35 0.34
C CYS A 39 9.33 -3.66 -1.16
N ILE A 40 10.15 -2.91 -1.90
CA ILE A 40 10.35 -3.13 -3.35
C ILE A 40 11.06 -4.47 -3.59
N LEU A 41 12.09 -4.80 -2.79
CA LEU A 41 12.80 -6.07 -2.88
C LEU A 41 11.88 -7.26 -2.60
N LEU A 42 11.06 -7.18 -1.54
CA LEU A 42 10.09 -8.22 -1.23
C LEU A 42 9.08 -8.40 -2.38
N GLY A 43 8.58 -7.31 -2.95
CA GLY A 43 7.73 -7.38 -4.15
C GLY A 43 8.43 -8.13 -5.28
N PHE A 44 9.65 -7.75 -5.61
CA PHE A 44 10.43 -8.39 -6.67
C PHE A 44 10.70 -9.88 -6.42
N ILE A 45 10.79 -10.33 -5.17
CA ILE A 45 10.94 -11.75 -4.82
C ILE A 45 9.61 -12.49 -4.89
N TYR A 46 8.52 -11.91 -4.40
CA TYR A 46 7.22 -12.58 -4.36
C TYR A 46 6.59 -12.72 -5.75
N TYR A 47 6.64 -11.71 -6.62
CA TYR A 47 6.09 -11.79 -7.99
C TYR A 47 6.51 -13.03 -8.78
N PRO A 48 7.81 -13.32 -8.96
CA PRO A 48 8.27 -14.47 -9.71
C PRO A 48 8.00 -15.80 -9.01
N ILE A 49 7.69 -15.83 -7.71
CA ILE A 49 7.26 -17.03 -6.99
C ILE A 49 5.77 -17.31 -7.23
N TYR A 50 4.94 -16.28 -7.33
CA TYR A 50 3.51 -16.44 -7.58
C TYR A 50 3.22 -17.01 -8.98
N PHE A 51 3.99 -16.64 -10.01
CA PHE A 51 3.83 -17.16 -11.37
C PHE A 51 3.94 -18.70 -11.50
N PRO A 52 5.01 -19.37 -11.03
CA PRO A 52 5.12 -20.82 -11.08
C PRO A 52 4.11 -21.52 -10.17
N CYS A 53 3.73 -20.93 -9.03
CA CYS A 53 2.65 -21.43 -8.18
C CYS A 53 1.31 -21.44 -8.92
N LEU A 54 0.96 -20.33 -9.58
CA LEU A 54 -0.26 -20.22 -10.39
C LEU A 54 -0.28 -21.27 -11.52
N TYR A 55 0.86 -21.45 -12.20
CA TYR A 55 1.00 -22.45 -13.26
C TYR A 55 0.76 -23.88 -12.75
N SER A 56 1.31 -24.22 -11.58
CA SER A 56 1.11 -25.53 -10.93
C SER A 56 -0.37 -25.78 -10.59
N PHE A 57 -1.07 -24.78 -10.07
CA PHE A 57 -2.50 -24.88 -9.79
C PHE A 57 -3.33 -25.01 -11.06
N TRP A 58 -2.98 -24.26 -12.10
CA TRP A 58 -3.68 -24.32 -13.39
C TRP A 58 -3.57 -25.70 -14.04
N LYS A 59 -2.41 -26.35 -13.96
CA LYS A 59 -2.21 -27.72 -14.45
C LYS A 59 -3.08 -28.74 -13.72
N ASN A 60 -3.34 -28.54 -12.42
CA ASN A 60 -4.11 -29.48 -11.59
C ASN A 60 -5.59 -29.08 -11.39
N ARG A 61 -6.06 -28.02 -12.06
CA ARG A 61 -7.42 -27.43 -11.88
C ARG A 61 -8.59 -28.40 -12.07
N ASN A 62 -8.41 -29.44 -12.87
CA ASN A 62 -9.47 -30.41 -13.19
C ASN A 62 -9.56 -31.55 -12.18
N LYS A 63 -8.57 -31.72 -11.28
CA LYS A 63 -8.56 -32.82 -10.31
C LYS A 63 -9.49 -32.56 -9.13
N ASN A 64 -9.46 -31.35 -8.57
CA ASN A 64 -10.25 -30.97 -7.40
C ASN A 64 -10.77 -29.53 -7.52
N PRO A 65 -12.02 -29.24 -7.06
CA PRO A 65 -12.55 -27.88 -7.04
C PRO A 65 -11.73 -26.93 -6.15
N CYS A 66 -11.02 -27.46 -5.14
CA CYS A 66 -10.10 -26.71 -4.30
C CYS A 66 -9.04 -25.94 -5.10
N TYR A 67 -8.53 -26.50 -6.20
CA TYR A 67 -7.56 -25.81 -7.06
C TYR A 67 -8.14 -24.56 -7.75
N LYS A 68 -9.45 -24.52 -8.01
CA LYS A 68 -10.10 -23.31 -8.57
C LYS A 68 -10.07 -22.17 -7.57
N LEU A 69 -10.28 -22.48 -6.28
CA LEU A 69 -10.25 -21.50 -5.20
C LEU A 69 -8.81 -21.01 -4.94
N LEU A 70 -7.82 -21.90 -5.00
CA LEU A 70 -6.40 -21.53 -4.90
C LEU A 70 -5.97 -20.60 -6.04
N ILE A 71 -6.42 -20.83 -7.28
CA ILE A 71 -6.16 -19.92 -8.42
C ILE A 71 -6.80 -18.55 -8.17
N TYR A 72 -8.03 -18.50 -7.66
CA TYR A 72 -8.70 -17.23 -7.35
C TYR A 72 -7.94 -16.43 -6.27
N LEU A 73 -7.55 -17.11 -5.18
CA LEU A 73 -6.77 -16.48 -4.11
C LEU A 73 -5.42 -15.97 -4.62
N SER A 74 -4.70 -16.75 -5.41
CA SER A 74 -3.40 -16.33 -5.93
C SER A 74 -3.48 -15.14 -6.91
N ILE A 75 -4.59 -14.99 -7.66
CA ILE A 75 -4.84 -13.79 -8.47
C ILE A 75 -5.12 -12.57 -7.57
N LEU A 76 -5.93 -12.75 -6.51
CA LEU A 76 -6.20 -11.69 -5.55
C LEU A 76 -4.92 -11.24 -4.83
N ASP A 77 -4.07 -12.17 -4.43
CA ASP A 77 -2.82 -11.87 -3.75
C ASP A 77 -1.87 -11.06 -4.64
N ILE A 78 -1.75 -11.39 -5.93
CA ILE A 78 -0.97 -10.60 -6.90
C ILE A 78 -1.51 -9.17 -6.99
N GLY A 79 -2.83 -9.00 -7.04
CA GLY A 79 -3.46 -7.67 -7.07
C GLY A 79 -3.22 -6.86 -5.79
N ILE A 80 -3.35 -7.51 -4.63
CA ILE A 80 -3.14 -6.88 -3.32
C ILE A 80 -1.67 -6.55 -3.09
N LEU A 81 -0.73 -7.38 -3.56
CA LEU A 81 0.71 -7.16 -3.45
C LEU A 81 1.20 -5.99 -4.30
N TRP A 82 0.50 -5.61 -5.36
CA TRP A 82 0.91 -4.54 -6.28
C TRP A 82 0.88 -3.15 -5.64
N LEU A 83 -0.17 -2.86 -4.89
CA LEU A 83 -0.36 -1.58 -4.21
C LEU A 83 0.71 -1.27 -3.14
N PRO A 84 1.03 -2.15 -2.18
CA PRO A 84 2.05 -1.87 -1.16
C PRO A 84 3.46 -1.87 -1.72
N THR A 85 3.76 -2.67 -2.75
CA THR A 85 5.13 -2.78 -3.28
C THR A 85 5.47 -1.60 -4.20
N PHE A 86 4.57 -1.22 -5.09
CA PHE A 86 4.79 -0.10 -6.01
C PHE A 86 4.35 1.25 -5.43
N ALA A 87 3.11 1.37 -4.93
CA ALA A 87 2.62 2.67 -4.47
C ALA A 87 3.35 3.13 -3.20
N THR A 88 3.39 2.30 -2.15
CA THR A 88 4.08 2.66 -0.90
C THR A 88 5.59 2.77 -1.11
N GLY A 89 6.19 1.93 -1.95
CA GLY A 89 7.60 2.04 -2.32
C GLY A 89 7.95 3.37 -2.97
N ILE A 90 7.17 3.81 -3.97
CA ILE A 90 7.38 5.09 -4.66
C ILE A 90 7.10 6.27 -3.72
N PHE A 91 6.01 6.25 -2.97
CA PHE A 91 5.69 7.32 -2.00
C PHE A 91 6.78 7.47 -0.93
N SER A 92 7.31 6.35 -0.42
CA SER A 92 8.37 6.35 0.59
C SER A 92 9.75 6.74 0.04
N LEU A 93 9.98 6.60 -1.27
CA LEU A 93 11.17 7.12 -1.95
C LEU A 93 11.08 8.61 -2.24
N SER A 94 9.90 9.09 -2.66
CA SER A 94 9.64 10.49 -2.96
C SER A 94 9.41 11.34 -1.70
N GLY A 95 9.26 10.72 -0.52
CA GLY A 95 9.02 11.42 0.73
C GLY A 95 7.67 12.14 0.76
N VAL A 96 6.72 11.66 -0.04
CA VAL A 96 5.39 12.27 -0.16
C VAL A 96 4.66 12.07 1.15
N VAL A 97 4.32 13.18 1.79
CA VAL A 97 3.54 13.19 3.02
C VAL A 97 2.06 13.37 2.70
N TYR A 98 1.22 12.94 3.64
CA TYR A 98 -0.22 13.09 3.56
C TYR A 98 -0.67 14.53 3.19
N CYS A 99 0.05 15.56 3.66
CA CYS A 99 -0.27 16.96 3.36
C CYS A 99 0.01 17.40 1.90
N THR A 100 0.81 16.67 1.13
CA THR A 100 1.06 16.98 -0.29
C THR A 100 -0.01 16.39 -1.19
N SER A 101 -0.46 15.16 -0.91
CA SER A 101 -1.48 14.47 -1.70
C SER A 101 -2.35 13.56 -0.81
N PRO A 102 -3.36 14.13 -0.14
CA PRO A 102 -4.13 13.43 0.91
C PRO A 102 -4.97 12.29 0.36
N ILE A 103 -5.55 12.45 -0.84
CA ILE A 103 -6.44 11.45 -1.45
C ILE A 103 -5.64 10.21 -1.87
N SER A 104 -4.53 10.39 -2.59
CA SER A 104 -3.72 9.27 -3.06
C SER A 104 -3.10 8.49 -1.90
N THR A 105 -2.62 9.20 -0.88
CA THR A 105 -2.02 8.58 0.31
C THR A 105 -3.07 7.83 1.14
N TYR A 106 -4.28 8.39 1.26
CA TYR A 106 -5.39 7.74 1.97
C TYR A 106 -5.93 6.51 1.24
N VAL A 107 -6.09 6.59 -0.09
CA VAL A 107 -6.56 5.48 -0.91
C VAL A 107 -5.53 4.35 -0.88
N ALA A 108 -4.25 4.66 -1.11
CA ALA A 108 -3.17 3.68 -1.01
C ALA A 108 -3.11 3.04 0.39
N GLY A 109 -3.28 3.85 1.44
CA GLY A 109 -3.36 3.38 2.82
C GLY A 109 -4.54 2.43 3.06
N CYS A 110 -5.75 2.74 2.56
CA CYS A 110 -6.92 1.88 2.69
C CYS A 110 -6.76 0.53 1.97
N PHE A 111 -6.10 0.52 0.81
CA PHE A 111 -5.84 -0.74 0.09
C PHE A 111 -4.72 -1.57 0.72
N CYS A 112 -3.70 -0.91 1.27
CA CYS A 112 -2.60 -1.57 1.99
C CYS A 112 -3.03 -2.07 3.38
N SER A 113 -4.08 -1.48 3.94
CA SER A 113 -4.57 -1.72 5.29
C SER A 113 -5.85 -2.53 5.28
N CYS A 114 -5.79 -3.81 5.63
CA CYS A 114 -6.80 -4.28 6.59
C CYS A 114 -6.56 -3.65 7.98
N LYS A 115 -5.33 -3.20 8.30
CA LYS A 115 -4.96 -2.09 9.22
C LYS A 115 -3.45 -1.84 9.12
N PHE A 116 -3.01 -0.77 8.47
CA PHE A 116 -1.63 -0.31 8.48
C PHE A 116 -1.64 1.21 8.68
N ILE A 117 -1.77 1.58 9.95
CA ILE A 117 -1.49 2.93 10.43
C ILE A 117 0.01 3.16 10.23
N SER A 118 0.37 3.82 9.13
CA SER A 118 1.57 4.67 9.11
C SER A 118 1.16 6.14 8.94
N GLY A 119 0.10 6.54 9.64
CA GLY A 119 -0.09 7.94 10.02
C GLY A 119 0.82 8.22 11.21
N ARG A 120 2.12 8.41 10.99
CA ARG A 120 3.00 8.91 12.05
C ARG A 120 2.82 10.44 12.07
N GLN A 121 1.83 10.88 12.84
CA GLN A 121 1.79 12.26 13.31
C GLN A 121 3.14 12.56 13.96
N LEU A 122 3.82 13.60 13.49
CA LEU A 122 5.00 14.15 14.14
C LEU A 122 4.54 14.73 15.49
N SER A 123 4.62 13.91 16.55
CA SER A 123 4.75 14.35 17.94
C SER A 123 6.21 14.57 18.26
#